data_AF-A0A535F727-F1
#
_entry.id   AF-A0A535F727-F1
#
_cell.length_a   1.000
_cell.length_b   1.000
_cell.length_c   1.000
_cell.angle_alpha   90.00
_cell.angle_beta   90.00
_cell.angle_gamma   90.00
#
_symmetry.space_group_name_H-M   'P 1'
#
loop_
_entity.id
_entity.type
_entity.pdbx_description
1 polymer ?
#
loop_
_entity_poly.entity_id
_entity_poly.type
_entity_poly.pdbx_seq_one_letter_code
_entity_poly.pdbx_strand_id
1 'polypeptide(L)'
;MPQHLYHQHRQPVSFQSYHRGCNKRAKCAILYIHNVAFVRRRNNNSLSNKVQQPEDHDNIQPGYLGPTPPSGQLPQRGERLWVERPEQLLHATNILTQASIIAIDAEFTQARPRTQGEVVKSGPRLAVLQLAVDGHCFVVDGLRLSDLSALSQVTDNPENTILLHGAGADMRVMAERGLNVAHYFDLEATCRSVFGQHESSLAAMLQRAFNIRLDKSLQRTDWTRRPLPPAMIAYAARDAEVTLALYHWLDRHYRHVLKLHESTNLADPVATWIEPFLRGTSHASPEMAVAEARARGIIANKAQLHADCRAALVNVTHPMRRNRLLRLIADLSLTQLASDILPLLQAITSDERAGSIRALGRLGIKSAREPIRRLLQDPVHDVRKSALTALQSLDGKEPRVQRAMPLKSSDGVRSWIVETKPSESPPADEKDWKARLRSIIEP
;
A
#
# COMPACT_ATOMS: atom_id res chain seq x y z
N MET A 1 -58.49 -5.03 32.30
CA MET A 1 -59.95 -4.83 32.47
C MET A 1 -60.15 -3.50 33.17
N PRO A 2 -60.94 -2.53 32.67
CA PRO A 2 -61.89 -2.63 31.56
C PRO A 2 -61.47 -1.81 30.31
N GLN A 3 -62.19 -2.14 29.23
CA GLN A 3 -62.14 -1.59 27.88
C GLN A 3 -63.01 -0.32 27.78
N HIS A 4 -62.71 0.59 26.84
CA HIS A 4 -63.67 1.02 25.81
C HIS A 4 -62.96 1.76 24.67
N LEU A 5 -63.36 1.38 23.45
CA LEU A 5 -62.92 1.83 22.13
C LEU A 5 -63.49 3.21 21.76
N TYR A 6 -62.76 3.96 20.93
CA TYR A 6 -63.32 4.60 19.72
C TYR A 6 -62.20 4.87 18.69
N HIS A 7 -62.42 4.38 17.47
CA HIS A 7 -61.65 4.62 16.26
C HIS A 7 -61.82 6.06 15.76
N GLN A 8 -60.78 6.65 15.15
CA GLN A 8 -60.89 7.32 13.85
C GLN A 8 -59.52 7.61 13.20
N HIS A 9 -59.42 7.22 11.93
CA HIS A 9 -58.33 7.48 11.00
C HIS A 9 -58.15 8.99 10.72
N ARG A 10 -56.90 9.44 10.61
CA ARG A 10 -56.53 10.60 9.76
C ARG A 10 -55.26 10.30 8.97
N GLN A 11 -55.37 10.46 7.66
CA GLN A 11 -54.28 10.44 6.69
C GLN A 11 -53.43 11.71 6.78
N PRO A 12 -52.16 11.68 6.33
CA PRO A 12 -51.32 12.87 6.28
C PRO A 12 -51.63 13.75 5.05
N VAL A 13 -51.72 15.05 5.31
CA VAL A 13 -52.00 16.12 4.36
C VAL A 13 -50.74 16.47 3.56
N SER A 14 -50.89 16.51 2.23
CA SER A 14 -49.93 17.07 1.29
C SER A 14 -49.87 18.60 1.37
N PHE A 15 -48.67 19.18 1.35
CA PHE A 15 -48.50 20.61 1.04
C PHE A 15 -47.46 20.79 -0.07
N GLN A 16 -47.95 21.28 -1.20
CA GLN A 16 -47.18 21.89 -2.30
C GLN A 16 -46.99 23.39 -2.05
N SER A 17 -46.09 23.98 -2.86
CA SER A 17 -45.81 25.41 -3.11
C SER A 17 -44.68 26.00 -2.25
N TYR A 18 -43.71 26.78 -2.75
CA TYR A 18 -43.72 27.78 -3.82
C TYR A 18 -42.33 27.93 -4.51
N HIS A 19 -42.34 28.12 -5.83
CA HIS A 19 -41.25 28.71 -6.61
C HIS A 19 -41.26 30.24 -6.44
N ARG A 20 -40.13 30.85 -6.07
CA ARG A 20 -39.67 32.16 -6.58
C ARG A 20 -38.15 32.17 -6.63
N GLY A 21 -37.62 32.45 -7.82
CA GLY A 21 -36.18 32.49 -8.09
C GLY A 21 -35.51 33.77 -7.61
N CYS A 22 -34.20 33.67 -7.38
CA CYS A 22 -33.28 34.78 -7.55
C CYS A 22 -31.96 34.23 -8.11
N ASN A 23 -31.53 34.84 -9.21
CA ASN A 23 -30.52 34.37 -10.13
C ASN A 23 -29.34 35.35 -10.06
N LYS A 24 -28.17 34.94 -9.56
CA LYS A 24 -26.90 35.66 -9.78
C LYS A 24 -25.73 34.66 -9.86
N ARG A 25 -25.41 34.26 -11.09
CA ARG A 25 -24.07 33.81 -11.50
C ARG A 25 -23.20 35.04 -11.76
N ALA A 26 -21.95 35.05 -11.30
CA ALA A 26 -20.79 35.46 -12.10
C ALA A 26 -19.45 35.26 -11.37
N LYS A 27 -18.61 34.42 -11.98
CA LYS A 27 -17.16 34.62 -12.25
C LYS A 27 -16.19 34.71 -11.07
N CYS A 28 -15.43 33.63 -10.87
CA CYS A 28 -13.98 33.74 -10.70
C CYS A 28 -13.28 32.74 -11.64
N ALA A 29 -12.56 33.29 -12.59
CA ALA A 29 -11.55 32.62 -13.39
C ALA A 29 -10.23 32.64 -12.61
N ILE A 30 -9.28 31.76 -12.96
CA ILE A 30 -7.89 32.14 -13.28
C ILE A 30 -7.21 30.93 -13.95
N LEU A 31 -6.82 31.15 -15.20
CA LEU A 31 -5.86 30.37 -15.99
C LEU A 31 -4.48 30.43 -15.32
N TYR A 32 -3.71 29.34 -15.34
CA TYR A 32 -2.25 29.39 -15.19
C TYR A 32 -1.60 28.68 -16.37
N ILE A 33 -1.12 29.46 -17.34
CA ILE A 33 -0.19 29.05 -18.40
C ILE A 33 0.83 30.19 -18.61
N HIS A 34 2.12 29.83 -18.52
CA HIS A 34 3.38 30.50 -18.92
C HIS A 34 3.80 31.84 -18.28
N ASN A 35 4.99 31.84 -17.66
CA ASN A 35 6.09 32.69 -18.11
C ASN A 35 7.48 32.19 -17.67
N VAL A 36 8.36 32.02 -18.65
CA VAL A 36 9.82 31.86 -18.53
C VAL A 36 10.43 33.17 -19.04
N ALA A 37 11.18 33.89 -18.20
CA ALA A 37 12.27 34.78 -18.65
C ALA A 37 13.03 35.43 -17.47
N PHE A 38 14.32 35.07 -17.39
CA PHE A 38 15.46 36.00 -17.38
C PHE A 38 15.70 36.91 -16.15
N VAL A 39 16.66 36.52 -15.30
CA VAL A 39 17.61 37.46 -14.68
C VAL A 39 19.01 36.85 -14.71
N ARG A 40 19.87 37.41 -15.58
CA ARG A 40 21.33 37.27 -15.53
C ARG A 40 21.88 38.23 -14.47
N ARG A 41 22.63 37.74 -13.50
CA ARG A 41 23.73 38.51 -12.88
C ARG A 41 24.97 37.64 -12.74
N ARG A 42 26.05 38.13 -13.36
CA ARG A 42 27.41 37.60 -13.29
C ARG A 42 27.97 37.81 -11.89
N ASN A 43 28.67 36.82 -11.37
CA ASN A 43 29.87 37.05 -10.57
C ASN A 43 30.87 35.92 -10.85
N ASN A 44 32.02 36.32 -11.39
CA ASN A 44 33.19 35.48 -11.61
C ASN A 44 33.88 35.25 -10.27
N ASN A 45 34.18 33.99 -9.94
CA ASN A 45 35.51 33.66 -9.44
C ASN A 45 35.84 32.19 -9.69
N SER A 46 37.03 31.99 -10.23
CA SER A 46 37.66 30.74 -10.66
C SER A 46 37.76 29.69 -9.55
N LEU A 47 37.69 28.40 -9.91
CA LEU A 47 38.69 27.39 -9.55
C LEU A 47 38.34 26.02 -10.19
N SER A 48 39.33 25.47 -10.92
CA SER A 48 39.55 24.07 -11.34
C SER A 48 38.43 23.27 -12.01
N ASN A 49 38.51 23.17 -13.34
CA ASN A 49 37.82 22.18 -14.18
C ASN A 49 38.27 20.75 -13.82
N LYS A 50 37.41 19.99 -13.12
CA LYS A 50 37.21 18.57 -13.43
C LYS A 50 35.91 18.49 -14.23
N VAL A 51 36.01 18.01 -15.47
CA VAL A 51 34.86 17.71 -16.32
C VAL A 51 34.09 16.57 -15.67
N GLN A 52 33.13 16.90 -14.81
CA GLN A 52 32.02 16.02 -14.51
C GLN A 52 31.09 16.09 -15.71
N GLN A 53 30.98 14.96 -16.42
CA GLN A 53 29.90 14.76 -17.37
C GLN A 53 28.58 15.02 -16.63
N PRO A 54 27.62 15.75 -17.21
CA PRO A 54 26.32 15.92 -16.58
C PRO A 54 25.67 14.53 -16.53
N GLU A 55 25.52 13.99 -15.33
CA GLU A 55 24.63 12.85 -15.13
C GLU A 55 23.23 13.32 -15.52
N ASP A 56 22.66 12.72 -16.57
CA ASP A 56 21.28 12.87 -17.02
C ASP A 56 20.30 12.44 -15.90
N HIS A 57 20.18 13.25 -14.84
CA HIS A 57 19.18 13.07 -13.78
C HIS A 57 17.83 13.70 -14.13
N ASP A 58 17.71 14.33 -15.30
CA ASP A 58 16.56 15.16 -15.66
C ASP A 58 15.34 14.38 -16.17
N ASN A 59 15.25 13.04 -15.99
CA ASN A 59 14.19 12.30 -16.68
C ASN A 59 13.62 11.05 -16.01
N ILE A 60 13.65 10.90 -14.69
CA ILE A 60 13.12 9.67 -14.08
C ILE A 60 12.23 9.97 -12.86
N GLN A 61 10.95 10.19 -13.18
CA GLN A 61 9.75 10.05 -12.34
C GLN A 61 9.27 11.29 -11.55
N PRO A 62 7.99 11.68 -11.72
CA PRO A 62 7.33 12.59 -10.79
C PRO A 62 7.37 12.01 -9.36
N GLY A 63 7.81 12.81 -8.40
CA GLY A 63 7.62 12.52 -6.96
C GLY A 63 8.62 11.58 -6.28
N TYR A 64 9.58 10.97 -6.98
CA TYR A 64 10.70 10.27 -6.33
C TYR A 64 11.83 11.24 -6.04
N LEU A 65 12.18 11.43 -4.77
CA LEU A 65 13.19 12.44 -4.34
C LEU A 65 14.62 11.90 -4.30
N GLY A 66 14.88 10.75 -4.94
CA GLY A 66 16.19 10.11 -4.93
C GLY A 66 16.41 9.13 -3.77
N PRO A 67 17.58 8.45 -3.74
CA PRO A 67 17.91 7.43 -2.74
C PRO A 67 18.24 8.03 -1.36
N THR A 68 18.59 9.32 -1.31
CA THR A 68 18.87 10.04 -0.06
C THR A 68 17.66 10.89 0.31
N PRO A 69 16.83 10.44 1.26
CA PRO A 69 15.65 11.19 1.67
C PRO A 69 16.01 12.47 2.43
N PRO A 70 15.13 13.48 2.41
CA PRO A 70 15.14 14.56 3.39
C PRO A 70 15.02 13.98 4.81
N SER A 71 15.81 14.48 5.76
CA SER A 71 15.75 14.01 7.15
C SER A 71 14.44 14.41 7.82
N GLY A 72 13.77 13.43 8.43
CA GLY A 72 12.62 13.64 9.30
C GLY A 72 13.02 14.01 10.72
N GLN A 73 12.07 14.57 11.46
CA GLN A 73 12.19 14.80 12.89
C GLN A 73 11.35 13.77 13.63
N LEU A 74 11.95 13.11 14.62
CA LEU A 74 11.19 12.29 15.55
C LEU A 74 10.18 13.14 16.32
N PRO A 75 9.08 12.54 16.79
CA PRO A 75 8.16 13.25 17.66
C PRO A 75 8.87 13.58 18.97
N GLN A 76 8.53 14.72 19.56
CA GLN A 76 8.97 15.03 20.92
C GLN A 76 8.45 13.94 21.88
N ARG A 77 9.21 13.66 22.95
CA ARG A 77 8.77 12.68 23.94
C ARG A 77 7.47 13.16 24.59
N GLY A 78 6.41 12.39 24.39
CA GLY A 78 5.13 12.58 25.04
C GLY A 78 4.95 11.73 26.29
N GLU A 79 3.79 11.86 26.93
CA GLU A 79 3.36 10.99 28.01
C GLU A 79 2.89 9.64 27.45
N ARG A 80 3.29 8.54 28.10
CA ARG A 80 2.85 7.19 27.77
C ARG A 80 1.98 6.65 28.89
N LEU A 81 0.74 6.28 28.58
CA LEU A 81 -0.22 5.82 29.57
C LEU A 81 -0.62 4.37 29.31
N TRP A 82 -0.45 3.51 30.31
CA TRP A 82 -1.02 2.15 30.31
C TRP A 82 -2.48 2.21 30.76
N VAL A 83 -3.38 1.80 29.86
CA VAL A 83 -4.83 1.91 30.02
C VAL A 83 -5.41 0.53 30.25
N GLU A 84 -5.79 0.25 31.50
CA GLU A 84 -6.24 -1.08 31.92
C GLU A 84 -7.55 -1.05 32.74
N ARG A 85 -8.10 0.16 32.96
CA ARG A 85 -9.37 0.40 33.65
C ARG A 85 -10.32 1.27 32.82
N PRO A 86 -11.65 1.10 32.92
CA PRO A 86 -12.62 1.83 32.11
C PRO A 86 -12.50 3.36 32.22
N GLU A 87 -12.22 3.90 33.40
CA GLU A 87 -12.04 5.34 33.61
C GLU A 87 -10.78 5.88 32.91
N GLN A 88 -9.72 5.08 32.80
CA GLN A 88 -8.53 5.43 32.03
C GLN A 88 -8.83 5.42 30.53
N LEU A 89 -9.65 4.47 30.07
CA LEU A 89 -10.08 4.39 28.67
C LEU A 89 -10.93 5.61 28.29
N LEU A 90 -11.84 6.03 29.18
CA LEU A 90 -12.64 7.22 28.97
C LEU A 90 -11.77 8.48 28.93
N HIS A 91 -10.79 8.60 29.84
CA HIS A 91 -9.82 9.69 29.83
C HIS A 91 -9.00 9.74 28.53
N ALA A 92 -8.46 8.60 28.10
CA ALA A 92 -7.73 8.48 26.83
C ALA A 92 -8.60 8.92 25.65
N THR A 93 -9.85 8.46 25.63
CA THR A 93 -10.81 8.78 24.58
C THR A 93 -11.09 10.28 24.50
N ASN A 94 -11.26 10.96 25.64
CA ASN A 94 -11.49 12.41 25.68
C ASN A 94 -10.33 13.24 25.10
N ILE A 95 -9.11 12.72 25.18
CA ILE A 95 -7.93 13.34 24.56
C ILE A 95 -7.91 13.02 23.06
N LEU A 96 -8.12 11.75 22.70
CA LEU A 96 -8.10 11.28 21.32
C LEU A 96 -9.16 11.94 20.44
N THR A 97 -10.34 12.25 20.97
CA THR A 97 -11.41 12.93 20.22
C THR A 97 -11.11 14.39 19.88
N GLN A 98 -10.10 14.99 20.51
CA GLN A 98 -9.66 16.36 20.21
C GLN A 98 -8.61 16.39 19.09
N ALA A 99 -8.03 15.23 18.73
CA ALA A 99 -7.06 15.10 17.67
C ALA A 99 -7.73 14.78 16.34
N SER A 100 -7.25 15.38 15.25
CA SER A 100 -7.70 15.06 13.89
C SER A 100 -6.92 13.91 13.24
N ILE A 101 -5.76 13.57 13.79
CA ILE A 101 -4.86 12.52 13.28
C ILE A 101 -4.44 11.65 14.47
N ILE A 102 -4.67 10.34 14.35
CA ILE A 102 -4.37 9.36 15.39
C ILE A 102 -3.64 8.18 14.75
N ALA A 103 -2.43 7.87 15.19
CA ALA A 103 -1.74 6.65 14.78
C ALA A 103 -2.14 5.47 15.65
N ILE A 104 -2.46 4.35 15.02
CA ILE A 104 -2.87 3.12 15.68
C ILE A 104 -1.96 1.96 15.25
N ASP A 105 -1.63 1.13 16.22
CA ASP A 105 -0.98 -0.17 16.03
C ASP A 105 -1.62 -1.21 16.97
N ALA A 106 -1.45 -2.49 16.68
CA ALA A 106 -2.06 -3.56 17.46
C ALA A 106 -1.14 -4.78 17.62
N GLU A 107 -1.09 -5.32 18.83
CA GLU A 107 -0.47 -6.62 19.10
C GLU A 107 -1.55 -7.66 19.37
N PHE A 108 -1.43 -8.82 18.74
CA PHE A 108 -2.44 -9.88 18.81
C PHE A 108 -1.82 -11.26 19.03
N THR A 109 -2.60 -12.13 19.67
CA THR A 109 -2.23 -13.53 19.95
C THR A 109 -3.10 -14.47 19.15
N GLN A 110 -2.61 -15.66 18.82
CA GLN A 110 -3.43 -16.71 18.23
C GLN A 110 -4.27 -17.36 19.33
N ALA A 111 -5.60 -17.31 19.23
CA ALA A 111 -6.46 -18.08 20.12
C ALA A 111 -6.22 -19.59 19.89
N ARG A 112 -5.65 -20.27 20.89
CA ARG A 112 -5.51 -21.74 20.89
C ARG A 112 -6.66 -22.35 21.68
N PRO A 113 -7.32 -23.41 21.17
CA PRO A 113 -8.23 -24.22 21.97
C PRO A 113 -7.45 -24.80 23.16
N ARG A 114 -7.96 -24.62 24.38
CA ARG A 114 -7.33 -25.19 25.59
C ARG A 114 -7.73 -26.64 25.83
N THR A 115 -8.81 -27.09 25.20
CA THR A 115 -9.41 -28.40 25.46
C THR A 115 -9.94 -29.03 24.17
N GLN A 116 -9.77 -30.33 24.01
CA GLN A 116 -10.32 -31.09 22.89
C GLN A 116 -11.85 -31.07 22.99
N GLY A 117 -12.51 -30.28 22.13
CA GLY A 117 -13.98 -30.10 22.13
C GLY A 117 -14.48 -28.69 22.42
N GLU A 118 -13.63 -27.74 22.82
CA GLU A 118 -14.03 -26.32 22.87
C GLU A 118 -14.10 -25.73 21.46
N VAL A 119 -15.27 -25.25 21.07
CA VAL A 119 -15.43 -24.38 19.90
C VAL A 119 -14.96 -22.97 20.28
N VAL A 120 -13.65 -22.78 20.44
CA VAL A 120 -13.06 -21.44 20.47
C VAL A 120 -13.07 -20.94 19.02
N LYS A 121 -13.61 -19.73 18.77
CA LYS A 121 -13.39 -19.04 17.49
C LYS A 121 -11.87 -18.95 17.27
N SER A 122 -11.35 -19.78 16.39
CA SER A 122 -9.94 -19.77 16.00
C SER A 122 -9.67 -18.46 15.25
N GLY A 123 -8.89 -17.57 15.85
CA GLY A 123 -8.59 -16.26 15.26
C GLY A 123 -7.58 -15.45 16.08
N PRO A 124 -6.96 -14.44 15.46
CA PRO A 124 -6.10 -13.51 16.18
C PRO A 124 -6.94 -12.68 17.16
N ARG A 125 -6.57 -12.67 18.44
CA ARG A 125 -7.24 -11.88 19.47
C ARG A 125 -6.39 -10.66 19.81
N LEU A 126 -7.00 -9.47 19.78
CA LEU A 126 -6.38 -8.22 20.21
C LEU A 126 -5.87 -8.35 21.65
N ALA A 127 -4.57 -8.21 21.84
CA ALA A 127 -3.91 -8.29 23.15
C ALA A 127 -3.55 -6.91 23.70
N VAL A 128 -3.02 -6.05 22.84
CA VAL A 128 -2.69 -4.65 23.13
C VAL A 128 -3.10 -3.80 21.93
N LEU A 129 -3.64 -2.61 22.19
CA LEU A 129 -3.95 -1.59 21.17
C LEU A 129 -3.22 -0.30 21.54
N GLN A 130 -2.54 0.31 20.57
CA GLN A 130 -1.72 1.49 20.79
C GLN A 130 -2.33 2.65 20.02
N LEU A 131 -2.49 3.81 20.65
CA LEU A 131 -3.03 5.01 20.02
C LEU A 131 -2.13 6.20 20.35
N ALA A 132 -1.54 6.82 19.34
CA ALA A 132 -0.65 7.97 19.49
C ALA A 132 -1.22 9.22 18.81
N VAL A 133 -1.11 10.34 19.52
CA VAL A 133 -1.39 11.71 19.08
C VAL A 133 -0.23 12.60 19.55
N ASP A 134 -0.24 13.88 19.18
CA ASP A 134 0.79 14.80 19.65
C ASP A 134 0.83 14.86 21.19
N GLY A 135 2.02 14.59 21.74
CA GLY A 135 2.29 14.64 23.17
C GLY A 135 1.76 13.46 24.01
N HIS A 136 0.97 12.54 23.45
CA HIS A 136 0.41 11.41 24.21
C HIS A 136 0.41 10.10 23.42
N CYS A 137 0.70 9.00 24.11
CA CYS A 137 0.50 7.65 23.59
C CYS A 137 -0.20 6.78 24.64
N PHE A 138 -1.30 6.16 24.24
CA PHE A 138 -2.09 5.27 25.08
C PHE A 138 -1.84 3.82 24.65
N VAL A 139 -1.46 2.98 25.60
CA VAL A 139 -1.28 1.55 25.40
C VAL A 139 -2.39 0.84 26.16
N VAL A 140 -3.38 0.34 25.42
CA VAL A 140 -4.65 -0.19 25.94
C VAL A 140 -4.56 -1.70 26.09
N ASP A 141 -4.91 -2.20 27.28
CA ASP A 141 -4.99 -3.63 27.57
C ASP A 141 -6.28 -4.24 26.98
N GLY A 142 -6.18 -4.77 25.76
CA GLY A 142 -7.29 -5.41 25.06
C GLY A 142 -7.76 -6.74 25.67
N LEU A 143 -6.96 -7.35 26.56
CA LEU A 143 -7.34 -8.58 27.26
C LEU A 143 -8.07 -8.30 28.57
N ARG A 144 -7.69 -7.24 29.29
CA ARG A 144 -8.29 -6.86 30.57
C ARG A 144 -9.57 -6.06 30.40
N LEU A 145 -9.60 -5.13 29.43
CA LEU A 145 -10.80 -4.34 29.12
C LEU A 145 -11.73 -5.15 28.23
N SER A 146 -12.86 -5.59 28.78
CA SER A 146 -13.88 -6.34 28.01
C SER A 146 -14.60 -5.45 27.00
N ASP A 147 -14.84 -4.19 27.35
CA ASP A 147 -15.50 -3.19 26.53
C ASP A 147 -14.51 -2.13 26.05
N LEU A 148 -14.42 -1.95 24.73
CA LEU A 148 -13.62 -0.91 24.07
C LEU A 148 -14.51 0.12 23.35
N SER A 149 -15.84 0.05 23.52
CA SER A 149 -16.83 0.84 22.79
C SER A 149 -16.59 2.35 22.90
N ALA A 150 -16.01 2.83 23.99
CA ALA A 150 -15.60 4.23 24.14
C ALA A 150 -14.73 4.71 22.96
N LEU A 151 -13.84 3.87 22.42
CA LEU A 151 -12.95 4.21 21.31
C LEU A 151 -13.68 4.30 19.95
N SER A 152 -14.90 3.78 19.81
CA SER A 152 -15.66 3.86 18.55
C SER A 152 -15.92 5.32 18.13
N GLN A 153 -16.11 6.23 19.08
CA GLN A 153 -16.27 7.66 18.79
C GLN A 153 -15.00 8.29 18.19
N VAL A 154 -13.85 7.63 18.31
CA VAL A 154 -12.58 8.04 17.70
C VAL A 154 -12.45 7.39 16.31
N THR A 155 -12.63 6.08 16.22
CA THR A 155 -12.31 5.31 15.00
C THR A 155 -13.42 5.35 13.94
N ASP A 156 -14.69 5.44 14.35
CA ASP A 156 -15.85 5.51 13.45
C ASP A 156 -16.13 6.94 12.98
N ASN A 157 -15.49 7.95 13.60
CA ASN A 157 -15.66 9.36 13.22
C ASN A 157 -14.87 9.68 11.93
N PRO A 158 -15.54 10.03 10.80
CA PRO A 158 -14.87 10.32 9.54
C PRO A 158 -13.99 11.57 9.58
N GLU A 159 -14.20 12.47 10.54
CA GLU A 159 -13.34 13.67 10.73
C GLU A 159 -11.98 13.29 11.34
N ASN A 160 -11.89 12.13 11.99
CA ASN A 160 -10.64 11.61 12.52
C ASN A 160 -9.93 10.77 11.46
N THR A 161 -8.67 11.08 11.21
CA THR A 161 -7.81 10.33 10.31
C THR A 161 -7.01 9.31 11.11
N ILE A 162 -7.28 8.02 10.89
CA ILE A 162 -6.52 6.94 11.52
C ILE A 162 -5.29 6.60 10.66
N LEU A 163 -4.12 6.51 11.27
CA LEU A 163 -2.88 6.12 10.59
C LEU A 163 -2.50 4.70 11.02
N LEU A 164 -2.31 3.81 10.06
CA LEU A 164 -1.78 2.47 10.29
C LEU A 164 -0.58 2.22 9.39
N HIS A 165 0.26 1.26 9.76
CA HIS A 165 1.38 0.81 8.93
C HIS A 165 1.26 -0.68 8.62
N GLY A 166 0.58 -1.03 7.52
CA GLY A 166 0.23 -2.40 7.20
C GLY A 166 -1.12 -2.80 7.78
N ALA A 167 -2.14 -1.98 7.51
CA ALA A 167 -3.43 -1.95 8.21
C ALA A 167 -4.21 -3.28 8.29
N GLY A 168 -3.96 -4.23 7.37
CA GLY A 168 -4.85 -5.38 7.14
C GLY A 168 -5.07 -6.28 8.37
N ALA A 169 -4.04 -6.53 9.17
CA ALA A 169 -4.16 -7.37 10.36
C ALA A 169 -4.81 -6.60 11.51
N ASP A 170 -4.40 -5.36 11.73
CA ASP A 170 -4.87 -4.50 12.84
C ASP A 170 -6.35 -4.19 12.69
N MET A 171 -6.77 -3.80 11.48
CA MET A 171 -8.17 -3.54 11.14
C MET A 171 -9.06 -4.76 11.43
N ARG A 172 -8.56 -5.98 11.17
CA ARG A 172 -9.31 -7.21 11.45
C ARG A 172 -9.50 -7.42 12.94
N VAL A 173 -8.43 -7.32 13.74
CA VAL A 173 -8.51 -7.55 15.19
C VAL A 173 -9.29 -6.44 15.92
N MET A 174 -9.26 -5.22 15.39
CA MET A 174 -10.09 -4.10 15.85
C MET A 174 -11.57 -4.34 15.55
N ALA A 175 -11.91 -4.77 14.33
CA ALA A 175 -13.29 -5.07 13.95
C ALA A 175 -13.89 -6.22 14.77
N GLU A 176 -13.09 -7.25 15.11
CA GLU A 176 -13.48 -8.33 16.02
C GLU A 176 -13.83 -7.84 17.44
N ARG A 177 -13.36 -6.64 17.81
CA ARG A 177 -13.66 -5.96 19.08
C ARG A 177 -14.70 -4.84 18.92
N GLY A 178 -15.37 -4.75 17.77
CA GLY A 178 -16.42 -3.76 17.50
C GLY A 178 -15.91 -2.37 17.17
N LEU A 179 -14.64 -2.22 16.83
CA LEU A 179 -14.04 -0.95 16.39
C LEU A 179 -13.97 -0.95 14.87
N ASN A 180 -14.75 -0.09 14.20
CA ASN A 180 -14.63 0.13 12.78
C ASN A 180 -13.70 1.33 12.53
N VAL A 181 -13.21 1.50 11.31
CA VAL A 181 -12.39 2.66 10.96
C VAL A 181 -12.99 3.31 9.71
N ALA A 182 -13.51 4.52 9.87
CA ALA A 182 -14.24 5.21 8.81
C ALA A 182 -13.31 5.94 7.81
N HIS A 183 -12.15 6.39 8.28
CA HIS A 183 -11.18 7.15 7.53
C HIS A 183 -9.75 6.81 7.97
N TYR A 184 -8.92 6.33 7.05
CA TYR A 184 -7.54 5.97 7.36
C TYR A 184 -6.55 6.14 6.21
N PHE A 185 -5.26 6.15 6.57
CA PHE A 185 -4.14 5.93 5.68
C PHE A 185 -3.40 4.64 6.06
N ASP A 186 -3.06 3.84 5.05
CA ASP A 186 -2.04 2.79 5.18
C ASP A 186 -0.68 3.34 4.72
N LEU A 187 0.17 3.67 5.69
CA LEU A 187 1.48 4.25 5.42
C LEU A 187 2.43 3.24 4.77
N GLU A 188 2.27 1.94 5.00
CA GLU A 188 3.08 0.93 4.31
C GLU A 188 2.78 0.95 2.81
N ALA A 189 1.50 1.07 2.46
CA ALA A 189 1.08 1.15 1.06
C ALA A 189 1.62 2.40 0.37
N THR A 190 1.59 3.54 1.05
CA THR A 190 2.22 4.78 0.58
C THR A 190 3.71 4.58 0.35
N CYS A 191 4.43 4.02 1.32
CA CYS A 191 5.88 3.77 1.22
C CYS A 191 6.21 2.80 0.09
N ARG A 192 5.41 1.76 -0.11
CA ARG A 192 5.56 0.82 -1.24
C ARG A 192 5.42 1.52 -2.59
N SER A 193 4.42 2.39 -2.74
CA SER A 193 4.22 3.15 -3.97
C SER A 193 5.36 4.11 -4.30
N VAL A 194 6.13 4.55 -3.30
CA VAL A 194 7.29 5.43 -3.52
C VAL A 194 8.59 4.63 -3.70
N PHE A 195 8.87 3.68 -2.81
CA PHE A 195 10.18 3.04 -2.66
C PHE A 195 10.21 1.56 -3.09
N GLY A 196 9.06 0.91 -3.22
CA GLY A 196 8.92 -0.52 -3.51
C GLY A 196 8.77 -1.39 -2.27
N GLN A 197 8.43 -2.66 -2.49
CA GLN A 197 8.03 -3.63 -1.48
C GLN A 197 9.13 -3.97 -0.48
N HIS A 198 10.39 -3.99 -0.92
CA HIS A 198 11.53 -4.28 -0.05
C HIS A 198 11.86 -3.14 0.91
N GLU A 199 11.33 -1.96 0.64
CA GLU A 199 11.67 -0.72 1.32
C GLU A 199 10.46 -0.09 2.03
N SER A 200 9.35 -0.81 2.18
CA SER A 200 8.09 -0.31 2.73
C SER A 200 7.87 -0.55 4.22
N SER A 201 8.58 -1.50 4.86
CA SER A 201 8.34 -1.84 6.27
C SER A 201 8.63 -0.66 7.22
N LEU A 202 7.98 -0.62 8.39
CA LEU A 202 8.16 0.47 9.36
C LEU A 202 9.64 0.64 9.72
N ALA A 203 10.34 -0.47 10.03
CA ALA A 203 11.76 -0.44 10.34
C ALA A 203 12.63 0.09 9.18
N ALA A 204 12.31 -0.27 7.93
CA ALA A 204 13.02 0.26 6.76
C ALA A 204 12.77 1.77 6.60
N MET A 205 11.53 2.19 6.83
CA MET A 205 11.14 3.60 6.77
C MET A 205 11.75 4.43 7.90
N LEU A 206 11.93 3.88 9.11
CA LEU A 206 12.64 4.58 10.17
C LEU A 206 14.12 4.74 9.89
N GLN A 207 14.74 3.70 9.32
CA GLN A 207 16.12 3.78 8.89
C GLN A 207 16.28 4.80 7.75
N ARG A 208 15.32 4.86 6.81
CA ARG A 208 15.31 5.83 5.71
C ARG A 208 15.08 7.25 6.21
N ALA A 209 13.92 7.52 6.80
CA ALA A 209 13.45 8.87 7.11
C ALA A 209 14.16 9.50 8.31
N PHE A 210 14.55 8.70 9.31
CA PHE A 210 15.06 9.21 10.59
C PHE A 210 16.46 8.69 10.94
N ASN A 211 17.07 7.85 10.10
CA ASN A 211 18.35 7.16 10.39
C ASN A 211 18.33 6.38 11.71
N ILE A 212 17.19 5.73 12.02
CA ILE A 212 16.97 4.98 13.25
C ILE A 212 16.73 3.51 12.94
N ARG A 213 17.40 2.64 13.70
CA ARG A 213 17.09 1.21 13.72
C ARG A 213 15.98 0.94 14.71
N LEU A 214 14.87 0.42 14.23
CA LEU A 214 13.79 -0.08 15.09
C LEU A 214 14.25 -1.37 15.76
N ASP A 215 14.11 -1.44 17.08
CA ASP A 215 14.27 -2.70 17.80
C ASP A 215 13.13 -3.64 17.40
N LYS A 216 13.44 -4.89 17.04
CA LYS A 216 12.46 -5.92 16.66
C LYS A 216 12.41 -7.06 17.68
N SER A 217 13.11 -6.93 18.80
CA SER A 217 13.30 -7.98 19.79
C SER A 217 11.99 -8.48 20.40
N LEU A 218 11.00 -7.59 20.55
CA LEU A 218 9.75 -7.89 21.25
C LEU A 218 8.58 -8.25 20.35
N GLN A 219 8.70 -8.13 19.02
CA GLN A 219 7.63 -8.39 18.06
C GLN A 219 7.03 -9.81 18.15
N ARG A 220 7.80 -10.80 18.62
CA ARG A 220 7.37 -12.22 18.73
C ARG A 220 7.18 -12.67 20.17
N THR A 221 7.02 -11.73 21.09
CA THR A 221 6.83 -12.02 22.52
C THR A 221 5.41 -12.50 22.79
N ASP A 222 5.23 -13.19 23.91
CA ASP A 222 3.89 -13.50 24.43
C ASP A 222 3.20 -12.24 24.96
N TRP A 223 2.40 -11.61 24.10
CA TRP A 223 1.57 -10.45 24.43
C TRP A 223 0.40 -10.75 25.38
N THR A 224 0.20 -12.02 25.77
CA THR A 224 -0.81 -12.41 26.77
C THR A 224 -0.30 -12.29 28.20
N ARG A 225 1.00 -12.09 28.41
CA ARG A 225 1.62 -11.96 29.73
C ARG A 225 1.03 -10.79 30.52
N ARG A 226 0.67 -11.03 31.80
CA ARG A 226 0.25 -9.99 32.75
C ARG A 226 0.92 -10.15 34.13
N PRO A 227 1.31 -9.04 34.81
CA PRO A 227 1.33 -7.67 34.29
C PRO A 227 2.29 -7.52 33.11
N LEU A 228 1.96 -6.62 32.18
CA LEU A 228 2.77 -6.40 30.99
C LEU A 228 4.07 -5.67 31.39
N PRO A 229 5.26 -6.20 31.08
CA PRO A 229 6.52 -5.56 31.45
C PRO A 229 6.64 -4.13 30.89
N PRO A 230 7.26 -3.19 31.64
CA PRO A 230 7.45 -1.81 31.17
C PRO A 230 8.15 -1.70 29.81
N ALA A 231 9.08 -2.60 29.51
CA ALA A 231 9.75 -2.65 28.20
C ALA A 231 8.79 -2.98 27.04
N MET A 232 7.81 -3.87 27.27
CA MET A 232 6.79 -4.20 26.27
C MET A 232 5.81 -3.05 26.06
N ILE A 233 5.42 -2.34 27.13
CA ILE A 233 4.60 -1.11 27.03
C ILE A 233 5.36 -0.04 26.25
N ALA A 234 6.64 0.16 26.55
CA ALA A 234 7.47 1.15 25.87
C ALA A 234 7.72 0.83 24.39
N TYR A 235 7.86 -0.45 24.06
CA TYR A 235 7.93 -0.95 22.68
C TYR A 235 6.61 -0.69 21.94
N ALA A 236 5.48 -1.14 22.52
CA ALA A 236 4.16 -0.99 21.92
C ALA A 236 3.85 0.49 21.64
N ALA A 237 4.07 1.37 22.62
CA ALA A 237 3.89 2.81 22.45
C ALA A 237 4.74 3.37 21.31
N ARG A 238 5.97 2.88 21.17
CA ARG A 238 6.91 3.38 20.17
C ARG A 238 6.42 3.15 18.75
N ASP A 239 5.79 2.01 18.46
CA ASP A 239 5.33 1.68 17.11
C ASP A 239 4.21 2.64 16.62
N ALA A 240 3.28 3.02 17.50
CA ALA A 240 2.29 4.05 17.19
C ALA A 240 2.92 5.47 17.06
N GLU A 241 3.82 5.84 17.97
CA GLU A 241 4.52 7.15 17.94
C GLU A 241 5.32 7.36 16.65
N VAL A 242 6.08 6.35 16.23
CA VAL A 242 6.91 6.46 15.03
C VAL A 242 6.07 6.36 13.75
N THR A 243 4.91 5.71 13.79
CA THR A 243 3.90 5.75 12.72
C THR A 243 3.35 7.16 12.54
N LEU A 244 3.02 7.87 13.62
CA LEU A 244 2.61 9.29 13.57
C LEU A 244 3.71 10.17 12.96
N ALA A 245 4.96 9.99 13.39
CA ALA A 245 6.08 10.75 12.84
C ALA A 245 6.33 10.46 11.36
N LEU A 246 6.19 9.19 10.95
CA LEU A 246 6.31 8.77 9.55
C LEU A 246 5.23 9.43 8.69
N TYR A 247 4.00 9.55 9.18
CA TYR A 247 2.95 10.28 8.48
C TYR A 247 3.35 11.73 8.22
N HIS A 248 3.82 12.47 9.23
CA HIS A 248 4.23 13.86 9.02
C HIS A 248 5.39 14.00 8.01
N TRP A 249 6.31 13.05 8.01
CA TRP A 249 7.40 13.01 7.04
C TRP A 249 6.88 12.73 5.61
N LEU A 250 5.98 11.75 5.45
CA LEU A 250 5.32 11.46 4.17
C LEU A 250 4.45 12.63 3.70
N ASP A 251 3.72 13.29 4.59
CA ASP A 251 2.89 14.44 4.25
C ASP A 251 3.73 15.64 3.79
N ARG A 252 4.91 15.84 4.39
CA ARG A 252 5.82 16.92 4.00
C ARG A 252 6.46 16.67 2.64
N HIS A 253 6.87 15.43 2.34
CA HIS A 253 7.75 15.14 1.20
C HIS A 253 7.06 14.38 0.06
N TYR A 254 5.99 13.66 0.35
CA TYR A 254 5.30 12.75 -0.58
C TYR A 254 3.76 12.91 -0.53
N ARG A 255 3.26 14.11 -0.15
CA ARG A 255 1.82 14.39 0.01
C ARG A 255 0.95 13.87 -1.12
N HIS A 256 1.42 14.03 -2.36
CA HIS A 256 0.66 13.64 -3.55
C HIS A 256 0.46 12.13 -3.62
N VAL A 257 1.47 11.34 -3.24
CA VAL A 257 1.34 9.88 -3.18
C VAL A 257 0.57 9.45 -1.93
N LEU A 258 0.81 10.09 -0.78
CA LEU A 258 0.07 9.84 0.47
C LEU A 258 -1.44 9.96 0.24
N LYS A 259 -1.89 11.05 -0.40
CA LYS A 259 -3.30 11.30 -0.69
C LYS A 259 -3.96 10.27 -1.63
N LEU A 260 -3.18 9.56 -2.44
CA LEU A 260 -3.71 8.46 -3.25
C LEU A 260 -4.05 7.21 -2.41
N HIS A 261 -3.49 7.08 -1.21
CA HIS A 261 -3.78 5.99 -0.26
C HIS A 261 -4.74 6.40 0.86
N GLU A 262 -5.41 7.55 0.71
CA GLU A 262 -6.51 7.94 1.59
C GLU A 262 -7.68 6.97 1.39
N SER A 263 -8.12 6.35 2.46
CA SER A 263 -9.22 5.39 2.45
C SER A 263 -10.37 5.91 3.31
N THR A 264 -11.54 6.03 2.68
CA THR A 264 -12.79 6.42 3.34
C THR A 264 -13.88 5.39 3.03
N ASN A 265 -15.04 5.53 3.67
CA ASN A 265 -16.21 4.70 3.37
C ASN A 265 -16.86 4.98 1.99
N LEU A 266 -16.29 5.89 1.18
CA LEU A 266 -16.80 6.20 -0.15
C LEU A 266 -16.46 5.08 -1.15
N ALA A 267 -17.47 4.63 -1.90
CA ALA A 267 -17.28 3.69 -2.99
C ALA A 267 -16.69 4.40 -4.22
N ASP A 268 -15.86 3.69 -4.98
CA ASP A 268 -15.42 4.19 -6.28
C ASP A 268 -16.62 4.14 -7.25
N PRO A 269 -16.78 5.13 -8.16
CA PRO A 269 -17.86 5.12 -9.14
C PRO A 269 -17.52 4.15 -10.28
N VAL A 270 -17.66 2.85 -10.02
CA VAL A 270 -17.39 1.76 -10.96
C VAL A 270 -18.61 0.85 -11.12
N ALA A 271 -18.60 0.02 -12.17
CA ALA A 271 -19.64 -0.98 -12.37
C ALA A 271 -19.68 -1.96 -11.18
N THR A 272 -20.89 -2.34 -10.76
CA THR A 272 -21.11 -3.15 -9.55
C THR A 272 -20.43 -4.52 -9.59
N TRP A 273 -20.19 -5.08 -10.79
CA TRP A 273 -19.49 -6.35 -10.95
C TRP A 273 -17.96 -6.22 -10.80
N ILE A 274 -17.39 -5.01 -10.96
CA ILE A 274 -15.95 -4.73 -10.80
C ILE A 274 -15.59 -4.55 -9.32
N GLU A 275 -16.49 -3.95 -8.54
CA GLU A 275 -16.27 -3.55 -7.15
C GLU A 275 -15.69 -4.68 -6.25
N PRO A 276 -16.20 -5.94 -6.29
CA PRO A 276 -15.63 -7.02 -5.48
C PRO A 276 -14.16 -7.32 -5.79
N PHE A 277 -13.73 -7.15 -7.04
CA PHE A 277 -12.33 -7.33 -7.43
C PHE A 277 -11.45 -6.21 -6.89
N LEU A 278 -11.94 -4.96 -6.90
CA LEU A 278 -11.19 -3.82 -6.35
C LEU A 278 -11.04 -3.92 -4.85
N ARG A 279 -12.07 -4.40 -4.14
CA ARG A 279 -12.02 -4.65 -2.69
C ARG A 279 -11.25 -5.91 -2.30
N GLY A 280 -11.03 -6.81 -3.26
CA GLY A 280 -10.39 -8.11 -2.99
C GLY A 280 -11.31 -9.09 -2.26
N THR A 281 -12.63 -8.87 -2.34
CA THR A 281 -13.68 -9.71 -1.74
C THR A 281 -14.32 -10.66 -2.75
N SER A 282 -13.93 -10.58 -4.03
CA SER A 282 -14.42 -11.53 -5.04
C SER A 282 -13.98 -12.96 -4.73
N HIS A 283 -14.93 -13.88 -4.76
CA HIS A 283 -14.70 -15.33 -4.66
C HIS A 283 -14.81 -16.04 -6.01
N ALA A 284 -15.28 -15.34 -7.05
CA ALA A 284 -15.44 -15.86 -8.39
C ALA A 284 -14.24 -15.48 -9.27
N SER A 285 -13.95 -16.31 -10.27
CA SER A 285 -13.01 -15.92 -11.33
C SER A 285 -13.58 -14.73 -12.12
N PRO A 286 -12.73 -13.90 -12.76
CA PRO A 286 -13.18 -12.82 -13.63
C PRO A 286 -14.21 -13.25 -14.68
N GLU A 287 -13.99 -14.41 -15.31
CA GLU A 287 -14.86 -14.94 -16.37
C GLU A 287 -16.23 -15.35 -15.82
N MET A 288 -16.24 -16.00 -14.64
CA MET A 288 -17.48 -16.37 -13.96
C MET A 288 -18.28 -15.13 -13.56
N ALA A 289 -17.62 -14.12 -12.99
CA ALA A 289 -18.28 -12.88 -12.59
C ALA A 289 -18.88 -12.13 -13.79
N VAL A 290 -18.19 -12.10 -14.94
CA VAL A 290 -18.73 -11.54 -16.18
C VAL A 290 -19.93 -12.35 -16.69
N ALA A 291 -19.88 -13.68 -16.64
CA ALA A 291 -21.00 -14.53 -17.06
C ALA A 291 -22.24 -14.32 -16.17
N GLU A 292 -22.05 -14.22 -14.85
CA GLU A 292 -23.11 -13.94 -13.90
C GLU A 292 -23.70 -12.53 -14.10
N ALA A 293 -22.85 -11.52 -14.29
CA ALA A 293 -23.30 -10.16 -14.57
C ALA A 293 -24.08 -10.07 -15.88
N ARG A 294 -23.73 -10.85 -16.91
CA ARG A 294 -24.53 -10.98 -18.15
C ARG A 294 -25.87 -11.65 -17.90
N ALA A 295 -25.91 -12.74 -17.14
CA ALA A 295 -27.15 -13.44 -16.80
C ALA A 295 -28.13 -12.54 -16.03
N ARG A 296 -27.60 -11.61 -15.24
CA ARG A 296 -28.37 -10.58 -14.50
C ARG A 296 -28.68 -9.32 -15.31
N GLY A 297 -28.29 -9.25 -16.59
CA GLY A 297 -28.50 -8.08 -17.44
C GLY A 297 -27.65 -6.84 -17.09
N ILE A 298 -26.66 -6.97 -16.21
CA ILE A 298 -25.74 -5.89 -15.83
C ILE A 298 -24.77 -5.58 -16.98
N ILE A 299 -24.29 -6.63 -17.66
CA ILE A 299 -23.44 -6.50 -18.84
C ILE A 299 -24.24 -6.93 -20.07
N ALA A 300 -24.63 -5.98 -20.92
CA ALA A 300 -25.40 -6.27 -22.13
C ALA A 300 -24.57 -6.96 -23.21
N ASN A 301 -23.32 -6.54 -23.41
CA ASN A 301 -22.45 -7.02 -24.48
C ASN A 301 -20.96 -6.80 -24.17
N LYS A 302 -20.08 -7.24 -25.08
CA LYS A 302 -18.62 -7.06 -24.94
C LYS A 302 -18.19 -5.59 -24.95
N ALA A 303 -18.92 -4.70 -25.62
CA ALA A 303 -18.60 -3.27 -25.62
C ALA A 303 -18.83 -2.65 -24.23
N GLN A 304 -19.93 -3.01 -23.55
CA GLN A 304 -20.19 -2.58 -22.17
C GLN A 304 -19.08 -3.04 -21.22
N LEU A 305 -18.63 -4.29 -21.33
CA LEU A 305 -17.52 -4.81 -20.52
C LEU A 305 -16.24 -3.95 -20.64
N HIS A 306 -15.90 -3.52 -21.86
CA HIS A 306 -14.76 -2.64 -22.10
C HIS A 306 -15.01 -1.23 -21.57
N ALA A 307 -16.23 -0.71 -21.75
CA ALA A 307 -16.61 0.61 -21.26
C ALA A 307 -16.54 0.67 -19.72
N ASP A 308 -17.02 -0.35 -19.02
CA ASP A 308 -16.95 -0.46 -17.56
C ASP A 308 -15.51 -0.45 -17.06
N CYS A 309 -14.62 -1.26 -17.66
CA CYS A 309 -13.22 -1.32 -17.28
C CYS A 309 -12.47 -0.02 -17.61
N ARG A 310 -12.80 0.63 -18.74
CA ARG A 310 -12.25 1.94 -19.12
C ARG A 310 -12.69 3.03 -18.16
N ALA A 311 -13.97 3.06 -17.79
CA ALA A 311 -14.48 3.98 -16.78
C ALA A 311 -13.79 3.76 -15.43
N ALA A 312 -13.58 2.49 -15.03
CA ALA A 312 -12.84 2.17 -13.82
C ALA A 312 -11.37 2.64 -13.87
N LEU A 313 -10.68 2.55 -15.02
CA LEU A 313 -9.31 3.09 -15.19
C LEU A 313 -9.26 4.62 -15.04
N VAL A 314 -10.34 5.33 -15.33
CA VAL A 314 -10.42 6.78 -15.12
C VAL A 314 -10.74 7.12 -13.67
N ASN A 315 -11.70 6.40 -13.08
CA ASN A 315 -12.29 6.75 -11.79
C ASN A 315 -11.52 6.23 -10.57
N VAL A 316 -10.83 5.10 -10.69
CA VAL A 316 -10.12 4.48 -9.55
C VAL A 316 -8.76 5.13 -9.37
N THR A 317 -8.64 6.03 -8.41
CA THR A 317 -7.38 6.74 -8.09
C THR A 317 -6.47 5.96 -7.15
N HIS A 318 -7.03 5.13 -6.27
CA HIS A 318 -6.25 4.41 -5.27
C HIS A 318 -5.31 3.36 -5.90
N PRO A 319 -3.98 3.41 -5.68
CA PRO A 319 -3.00 2.61 -6.41
C PRO A 319 -3.20 1.09 -6.28
N MET A 320 -3.49 0.60 -5.07
CA MET A 320 -3.79 -0.83 -4.85
C MET A 320 -5.03 -1.31 -5.62
N ARG A 321 -6.13 -0.54 -5.61
CA ARG A 321 -7.36 -0.87 -6.35
C ARG A 321 -7.10 -0.81 -7.86
N ARG A 322 -6.33 0.17 -8.32
CA ARG A 322 -5.91 0.30 -9.72
C ARG A 322 -5.04 -0.86 -10.20
N ASN A 323 -4.11 -1.33 -9.38
CA ASN A 323 -3.31 -2.53 -9.66
C ASN A 323 -4.19 -3.80 -9.73
N ARG A 324 -5.21 -3.93 -8.88
CA ARG A 324 -6.22 -5.01 -8.97
C ARG A 324 -7.03 -4.91 -10.26
N LEU A 325 -7.42 -3.71 -10.68
CA LEU A 325 -8.11 -3.48 -11.97
C LEU A 325 -7.24 -3.87 -13.17
N LEU A 326 -5.95 -3.49 -13.17
CA LEU A 326 -5.01 -3.87 -14.23
C LEU A 326 -4.85 -5.39 -14.34
N ARG A 327 -4.83 -6.09 -13.20
CA ARG A 327 -4.86 -7.55 -13.17
C ARG A 327 -6.16 -8.11 -13.76
N LEU A 328 -7.32 -7.58 -13.35
CA LEU A 328 -8.63 -7.98 -13.87
C LEU A 328 -8.70 -7.82 -15.40
N ILE A 329 -8.23 -6.69 -15.93
CA ILE A 329 -8.16 -6.41 -17.37
C ILE A 329 -7.27 -7.43 -18.10
N ALA A 330 -6.13 -7.77 -17.51
CA ALA A 330 -5.21 -8.76 -18.07
C ALA A 330 -5.81 -10.18 -18.03
N ASP A 331 -6.46 -10.58 -16.94
CA ASP A 331 -7.11 -11.90 -16.80
C ASP A 331 -8.23 -12.05 -17.85
N LEU A 332 -9.04 -10.99 -18.04
CA LEU A 332 -10.10 -10.94 -19.06
C LEU A 332 -9.58 -10.75 -20.50
N SER A 333 -8.26 -10.61 -20.69
CA SER A 333 -7.62 -10.44 -22.00
C SER A 333 -8.18 -9.26 -22.83
N LEU A 334 -8.50 -8.13 -22.19
CA LEU A 334 -9.11 -6.96 -22.84
C LEU A 334 -8.06 -6.11 -23.57
N THR A 335 -7.52 -6.63 -24.67
CA THR A 335 -6.43 -6.00 -25.45
C THR A 335 -6.76 -4.59 -25.98
N GLN A 336 -8.05 -4.27 -26.19
CA GLN A 336 -8.48 -2.94 -26.63
C GLN A 336 -8.26 -1.82 -25.59
N LEU A 337 -7.94 -2.19 -24.33
CA LEU A 337 -7.59 -1.23 -23.28
C LEU A 337 -6.09 -0.92 -23.24
N ALA A 338 -5.29 -1.46 -24.17
CA ALA A 338 -3.86 -1.22 -24.20
C ALA A 338 -3.49 0.27 -24.31
N SER A 339 -4.24 1.05 -25.09
CA SER A 339 -4.02 2.49 -25.23
C SER A 339 -4.34 3.27 -23.94
N ASP A 340 -5.24 2.76 -23.09
CA ASP A 340 -5.55 3.34 -21.78
C ASP A 340 -4.50 3.01 -20.72
N ILE A 341 -3.85 1.84 -20.85
CA ILE A 341 -2.83 1.37 -19.90
C ILE A 341 -1.45 1.97 -20.21
N LEU A 342 -1.12 2.21 -21.48
CA LEU A 342 0.18 2.74 -21.90
C LEU A 342 0.62 4.01 -21.16
N PRO A 343 -0.24 5.03 -20.95
CA PRO A 343 0.13 6.22 -20.15
C PRO A 343 0.53 5.90 -18.71
N LEU A 344 0.00 4.83 -18.12
CA LEU A 344 0.28 4.43 -16.74
C LEU A 344 1.67 3.85 -16.53
N LEU A 345 2.42 3.60 -17.61
CA LEU A 345 3.86 3.33 -17.53
C LEU A 345 4.66 4.52 -16.95
N GLN A 346 4.09 5.72 -16.95
CA GLN A 346 4.67 6.94 -16.36
C GLN A 346 3.91 7.40 -15.11
N ALA A 347 3.13 6.50 -14.48
CA ALA A 347 2.40 6.83 -13.26
C ALA A 347 3.36 7.23 -12.12
N ILE A 348 2.88 8.13 -11.26
CA ILE A 348 3.64 8.62 -10.09
C ILE A 348 4.00 7.47 -9.13
N THR A 349 3.12 6.47 -9.00
CA THR A 349 3.34 5.33 -8.11
C THR A 349 4.03 4.17 -8.82
N SER A 350 4.97 3.53 -8.12
CA SER A 350 5.68 2.34 -8.60
C SER A 350 4.73 1.16 -8.81
N ASP A 351 3.68 1.03 -7.98
CA ASP A 351 2.66 -0.01 -8.07
C ASP A 351 1.92 0.03 -9.41
N GLU A 352 1.52 1.23 -9.86
CA GLU A 352 0.84 1.43 -11.14
C GLU A 352 1.77 1.16 -12.32
N ARG A 353 3.01 1.65 -12.28
CA ARG A 353 4.00 1.37 -13.34
C ARG A 353 4.23 -0.13 -13.46
N ALA A 354 4.53 -0.80 -12.35
CA ALA A 354 4.74 -2.26 -12.30
C ALA A 354 3.49 -3.04 -12.72
N GLY A 355 2.31 -2.63 -12.25
CA GLY A 355 1.01 -3.23 -12.63
C GLY A 355 0.75 -3.12 -14.13
N SER A 356 1.02 -1.95 -14.71
CA SER A 356 0.79 -1.65 -16.12
C SER A 356 1.73 -2.44 -17.02
N ILE A 357 3.02 -2.53 -16.64
CA ILE A 357 3.99 -3.41 -17.30
C ILE A 357 3.48 -4.86 -17.33
N ARG A 358 3.06 -5.39 -16.17
CA ARG A 358 2.56 -6.78 -16.06
C ARG A 358 1.33 -6.99 -16.93
N ALA A 359 0.38 -6.04 -16.92
CA ALA A 359 -0.83 -6.12 -17.73
C ALA A 359 -0.50 -6.12 -19.23
N LEU A 360 0.31 -5.17 -19.71
CA LEU A 360 0.71 -5.07 -21.12
C LEU A 360 1.50 -6.30 -21.59
N GLY A 361 2.38 -6.83 -20.74
CA GLY A 361 3.12 -8.07 -21.00
C GLY A 361 2.20 -9.28 -21.14
N ARG A 362 1.26 -9.47 -20.20
CA ARG A 362 0.27 -10.57 -20.25
C ARG A 362 -0.69 -10.44 -21.44
N LEU A 363 -1.05 -9.23 -21.83
CA LEU A 363 -1.88 -8.94 -23.01
C LEU A 363 -1.13 -9.09 -24.34
N GLY A 364 0.20 -9.28 -24.33
CA GLY A 364 0.99 -9.47 -25.54
C GLY A 364 1.15 -8.21 -26.39
N ILE A 365 1.10 -7.02 -25.79
CA ILE A 365 1.11 -5.74 -26.52
C ILE A 365 2.52 -5.39 -27.01
N LYS A 366 2.84 -5.77 -28.26
CA LYS A 366 4.17 -5.55 -28.85
C LYS A 366 4.58 -4.08 -28.92
N SER A 367 3.63 -3.16 -29.14
CA SER A 367 3.91 -1.70 -29.17
C SER A 367 4.37 -1.16 -27.82
N ALA A 368 4.11 -1.86 -26.71
CA ALA A 368 4.58 -1.49 -25.38
C ALA A 368 6.04 -1.84 -25.11
N ARG A 369 6.71 -2.58 -26.01
CA ARG A 369 8.08 -3.08 -25.81
C ARG A 369 9.08 -1.96 -25.48
N GLU A 370 9.20 -0.97 -26.35
CA GLU A 370 10.16 0.13 -26.15
C GLU A 370 9.81 1.02 -24.95
N PRO A 371 8.54 1.39 -24.72
CA PRO A 371 8.13 2.00 -23.45
C PRO A 371 8.55 1.20 -22.21
N ILE A 372 8.35 -0.12 -22.20
CA ILE A 372 8.72 -1.00 -21.09
C ILE A 372 10.24 -1.11 -20.93
N ARG A 373 11.00 -1.14 -22.04
CA ARG A 373 12.47 -1.20 -22.02
C ARG A 373 13.08 -0.04 -21.23
N ARG A 374 12.53 1.18 -21.35
CA ARG A 374 13.00 2.34 -20.59
C ARG A 374 12.86 2.16 -19.08
N LEU A 375 11.85 1.41 -18.63
CA LEU A 375 11.59 1.13 -17.22
C LEU A 375 12.53 0.08 -16.60
N LEU A 376 13.46 -0.49 -17.38
CA LEU A 376 14.60 -1.23 -16.81
C LEU A 376 15.52 -0.33 -15.98
N GLN A 377 15.47 0.98 -16.16
CA GLN A 377 16.21 1.99 -15.38
C GLN A 377 15.36 2.64 -14.28
N ASP A 378 14.16 2.13 -14.02
CA ASP A 378 13.31 2.67 -12.95
C ASP A 378 14.02 2.58 -11.58
N PRO A 379 13.95 3.60 -10.70
CA PRO A 379 14.59 3.56 -9.39
C PRO A 379 14.06 2.43 -8.51
N VAL A 380 12.81 2.00 -8.70
CA VAL A 380 12.17 0.98 -7.88
C VAL A 380 12.40 -0.42 -8.46
N HIS A 381 12.94 -1.31 -7.62
CA HIS A 381 13.27 -2.69 -8.01
C HIS A 381 12.09 -3.46 -8.61
N ASP A 382 10.89 -3.34 -8.01
CA ASP A 382 9.69 -4.06 -8.45
C ASP A 382 9.26 -3.69 -9.87
N VAL A 383 9.48 -2.44 -10.28
CA VAL A 383 9.22 -1.94 -11.64
C VAL A 383 10.22 -2.57 -12.60
N ARG A 384 11.52 -2.51 -12.30
CA ARG A 384 12.58 -3.12 -13.12
C ARG A 384 12.36 -4.63 -13.31
N LYS A 385 12.03 -5.34 -12.22
CA LYS A 385 11.72 -6.78 -12.25
C LYS A 385 10.50 -7.08 -13.13
N SER A 386 9.46 -6.26 -13.03
CA SER A 386 8.27 -6.39 -13.88
C SER A 386 8.60 -6.15 -15.35
N ALA A 387 9.42 -5.13 -15.65
CA ALA A 387 9.87 -4.81 -17.00
C ALA A 387 10.64 -5.95 -17.65
N LEU A 388 11.63 -6.50 -16.92
CA LEU A 388 12.40 -7.66 -17.39
C LEU A 388 11.49 -8.86 -17.72
N THR A 389 10.56 -9.19 -16.80
CA THR A 389 9.64 -10.31 -16.99
C THR A 389 8.72 -10.10 -18.18
N ALA A 390 8.18 -8.89 -18.35
CA ALA A 390 7.28 -8.57 -19.45
C ALA A 390 8.00 -8.59 -20.81
N LEU A 391 9.21 -8.05 -20.90
CA LEU A 391 10.02 -8.10 -22.13
C LEU A 391 10.33 -9.53 -22.54
N GLN A 392 10.72 -10.39 -21.60
CA GLN A 392 10.91 -11.83 -21.89
C GLN A 392 9.65 -12.49 -22.43
N SER A 393 8.47 -12.10 -21.95
CA SER A 393 7.20 -12.61 -22.45
C SER A 393 6.85 -12.08 -23.86
N LEU A 394 7.19 -10.82 -24.16
CA LEU A 394 6.90 -10.16 -25.43
C LEU A 394 7.88 -10.57 -26.55
N ASP A 395 9.12 -10.92 -26.19
CA ASP A 395 10.18 -11.36 -27.10
C ASP A 395 9.93 -12.77 -27.65
N GLY A 396 8.91 -13.46 -27.10
CA GLY A 396 8.75 -14.89 -27.24
C GLY A 396 9.74 -15.62 -26.32
N LYS A 397 9.45 -16.87 -25.97
CA LYS A 397 10.47 -17.71 -25.35
C LYS A 397 11.59 -17.87 -26.38
N GLU A 398 12.74 -17.23 -26.19
CA GLU A 398 13.97 -17.86 -26.69
C GLU A 398 13.93 -19.30 -26.17
N PRO A 399 14.17 -20.32 -27.02
CA PRO A 399 14.21 -21.68 -26.54
C PRO A 399 15.23 -21.69 -25.40
N ARG A 400 14.77 -21.98 -24.18
CA ARG A 400 15.69 -22.31 -23.09
C ARG A 400 16.61 -23.37 -23.67
N VAL A 401 17.90 -23.05 -23.79
CA VAL A 401 18.91 -24.07 -24.08
C VAL A 401 18.62 -25.17 -23.07
N GLN A 402 18.14 -26.32 -23.55
CA GLN A 402 17.88 -27.46 -22.69
C GLN A 402 19.21 -27.74 -22.02
N ARG A 403 19.29 -27.49 -20.70
CA ARG A 403 20.41 -28.02 -19.93
C ARG A 403 20.38 -29.52 -20.16
N ALA A 404 21.47 -30.07 -20.69
CA ALA A 404 21.60 -31.49 -20.97
C ALA A 404 21.11 -32.27 -19.75
N MET A 405 20.14 -33.17 -19.96
CA MET A 405 19.68 -34.03 -18.88
C MET A 405 20.86 -34.92 -18.45
N PRO A 406 21.04 -35.17 -17.14
CA PRO A 406 22.10 -36.05 -16.68
C PRO A 406 21.97 -37.42 -17.35
N LEU A 407 23.01 -37.88 -18.05
CA LEU A 407 23.01 -39.24 -18.56
C LEU A 407 23.10 -40.20 -17.37
N LYS A 408 22.20 -41.18 -17.36
CA LYS A 408 22.18 -42.25 -16.37
C LYS A 408 22.92 -43.44 -16.97
N SER A 409 24.04 -43.82 -16.38
CA SER A 409 24.75 -45.06 -16.72
C SER A 409 23.92 -46.28 -16.29
N SER A 410 24.23 -47.45 -16.88
CA SER A 410 23.61 -48.75 -16.53
C SER A 410 23.66 -49.06 -15.04
N ASP A 411 24.65 -48.52 -14.34
CA ASP A 411 24.95 -48.81 -12.93
C ASP A 411 24.29 -47.80 -11.98
N GLY A 412 23.43 -46.92 -12.51
CA GLY A 412 22.61 -45.98 -11.75
C GLY A 412 23.26 -44.63 -11.47
N VAL A 413 24.55 -44.45 -11.77
CA VAL A 413 25.28 -43.18 -11.59
C VAL A 413 24.80 -42.15 -12.61
N ARG A 414 24.43 -40.95 -12.12
CA ARG A 414 24.05 -39.79 -12.96
C ARG A 414 25.27 -38.88 -13.13
N SER A 415 25.61 -38.55 -14.37
CA SER A 415 26.66 -37.57 -14.68
C SER A 415 26.08 -36.41 -15.50
N TRP A 416 26.59 -35.20 -15.30
CA TRP A 416 26.27 -34.04 -16.15
C TRP A 416 27.54 -33.23 -16.40
N ILE A 417 27.69 -32.74 -17.63
CA ILE A 417 28.79 -31.87 -18.03
C ILE A 417 28.31 -30.43 -17.93
N VAL A 418 29.05 -29.59 -17.20
CA VAL A 418 28.84 -28.15 -17.21
C VAL A 418 29.57 -27.60 -18.42
N GLU A 419 28.88 -27.37 -19.53
CA GLU A 419 29.45 -26.64 -20.65
C GLU A 419 29.75 -25.20 -20.22
N THR A 420 31.03 -24.89 -20.00
CA THR A 420 31.51 -23.52 -20.06
C THR A 420 31.61 -23.15 -21.54
N LYS A 421 30.74 -22.26 -22.02
CA LYS A 421 30.91 -21.65 -23.35
C LYS A 421 32.35 -21.14 -23.50
N PRO A 422 33.02 -21.35 -24.64
CA PRO A 422 34.32 -20.76 -24.89
C PRO A 422 34.20 -19.23 -25.01
N SER A 423 35.22 -18.58 -24.50
CA SER A 423 35.41 -17.15 -24.24
C SER A 423 35.26 -16.22 -25.44
N GLU A 424 34.61 -15.07 -25.24
CA GLU A 424 35.23 -13.79 -25.57
C GLU A 424 36.08 -13.38 -24.36
N SER A 425 37.36 -13.13 -24.58
CA SER A 425 38.35 -12.88 -23.52
C SER A 425 38.18 -11.48 -22.89
N PRO A 426 38.11 -11.32 -21.55
CA PRO A 426 38.37 -10.04 -20.91
C PRO A 426 39.87 -9.88 -20.59
N PRO A 427 40.36 -8.65 -20.35
CA PRO A 427 41.77 -8.38 -20.12
C PRO A 427 42.30 -9.06 -18.86
N ALA A 428 43.59 -9.39 -18.90
CA ALA A 428 44.30 -10.09 -17.85
C ALA A 428 44.38 -9.29 -16.54
N ASP A 429 43.47 -9.54 -15.61
CA ASP A 429 43.73 -9.31 -14.17
C ASP A 429 42.89 -10.19 -13.21
N GLU A 430 42.19 -11.21 -13.73
CA GLU A 430 41.23 -12.02 -12.95
C GLU A 430 41.78 -13.39 -12.48
N LYS A 431 43.11 -13.57 -12.46
CA LYS A 431 43.75 -14.85 -12.08
C LYS A 431 44.09 -14.99 -10.59
N ASP A 432 43.79 -14.01 -9.75
CA ASP A 432 44.32 -13.99 -8.36
C ASP A 432 43.39 -14.60 -7.29
N TRP A 433 42.09 -14.80 -7.56
CA TRP A 433 41.17 -15.30 -6.53
C TRP A 433 41.31 -16.80 -6.24
N LYS A 434 41.71 -17.60 -7.22
CA LYS A 434 41.96 -19.05 -7.04
C LYS A 434 43.25 -19.33 -6.24
N ALA A 435 44.23 -18.43 -6.31
CA ALA A 435 45.43 -18.51 -5.48
C ALA A 435 45.12 -18.18 -4.01
N ARG A 436 44.32 -17.13 -3.77
CA ARG A 436 43.83 -16.75 -2.44
C ARG A 436 42.98 -17.81 -1.74
N LEU A 437 42.22 -18.62 -2.49
CA LEU A 437 41.43 -19.71 -1.90
C LEU A 437 42.28 -20.91 -1.48
N ARG A 438 43.41 -21.17 -2.16
CA ARG A 438 44.32 -22.26 -1.79
C ARG A 438 45.10 -21.94 -0.52
N SER A 439 45.44 -20.68 -0.28
CA SER A 439 46.13 -20.26 0.94
C SER A 439 45.25 -20.23 2.19
N ILE A 440 43.94 -20.45 2.07
CA ILE A 440 42.98 -20.45 3.20
C ILE A 440 42.62 -21.88 3.64
N ILE A 441 42.91 -22.89 2.82
CA ILE A 441 42.41 -24.27 3.01
C ILE A 441 43.50 -25.24 3.52
N GLU A 442 44.77 -24.85 3.52
CA GLU A 442 45.84 -25.65 4.12
C GLU A 442 46.32 -25.00 5.43
N PRO A 443 46.41 -25.77 6.55
CA PRO A 443 46.74 -25.23 7.87
C PRO A 443 48.19 -24.77 8.03
#